data_AF-A0A938R0P5-F1
#
_entry.id   AF-A0A938R0P5-F1
#
_cell.length_a   1.000
_cell.length_b   1.000
_cell.length_c   1.000
_cell.angle_alpha   90.00
_cell.angle_beta   90.00
_cell.angle_gamma   90.00
#
_symmetry.space_group_name_H-M   'P 1'
#
loop_
_entity.id
_entity.type
_entity.pdbx_description
1 polymer ?
#
loop_
_entity_poly.entity_id
_entity_poly.type
_entity_poly.pdbx_seq_one_letter_code
_entity_poly.pdbx_strand_id
1 'polypeptide(L)'
;MQRLKTLTGHEFQFKTHPDKELIVYPPDDQGNLQEKSAIVITPFTQNLVKEGIKLNGQILMGASRDNPPKNSLGFLIREEKQSPQQLSYLLPILIDEGFCTFAKAGKAFVIKYKRS
;
A
#
# COMPACT_ATOMS: atom_id res chain seq x y z
N MET A 1 1.62 17.44 -6.28
CA MET A 1 2.27 16.12 -6.13
C MET A 1 2.75 16.00 -4.70
N GLN A 2 2.51 14.87 -4.04
CA GLN A 2 2.99 14.57 -2.69
C GLN A 2 4.14 13.56 -2.77
N ARG A 3 4.95 13.48 -1.70
CA ARG A 3 6.11 12.59 -1.60
C ARG A 3 6.03 11.82 -0.28
N LEU A 4 6.28 10.52 -0.35
CA LEU A 4 6.34 9.64 0.81
C LEU A 4 7.44 8.60 0.64
N LYS A 5 7.71 7.85 1.71
CA LYS A 5 8.60 6.70 1.71
C LYS A 5 7.79 5.43 1.87
N THR A 6 8.13 4.40 1.10
CA THR A 6 7.65 3.04 1.34
C THR A 6 8.07 2.56 2.74
N LEU A 7 7.45 1.50 3.26
CA LEU A 7 7.82 0.96 4.58
C LEU A 7 9.27 0.44 4.65
N THR A 8 9.91 0.23 3.49
CA THR A 8 11.32 -0.14 3.36
C THR A 8 12.26 1.05 3.14
N GLY A 9 11.72 2.27 2.99
CA GLY A 9 12.49 3.53 2.95
C GLY A 9 12.66 4.15 1.56
N HIS A 10 12.19 3.50 0.49
CA HIS A 10 12.29 4.04 -0.87
C HIS A 10 11.31 5.20 -1.07
N GLU A 11 11.79 6.32 -1.60
CA GLU A 11 10.95 7.48 -1.92
C GLU A 11 10.08 7.23 -3.15
N PHE A 12 8.87 7.78 -3.15
CA PHE A 12 7.97 7.77 -4.29
C PHE A 12 7.12 9.04 -4.32
N GLN A 13 6.54 9.34 -5.48
CA GLN A 13 5.61 10.45 -5.66
C GLN A 13 4.19 9.93 -5.88
N PHE A 14 3.19 10.72 -5.49
CA PHE A 14 1.81 10.41 -5.85
C PHE A 14 0.93 11.67 -5.90
N LYS A 15 -0.21 11.54 -6.56
CA LYS A 15 -1.28 12.55 -6.56
C LYS A 15 -2.65 11.87 -6.54
N THR A 16 -3.63 12.58 -6.00
CA THR A 16 -5.03 12.16 -6.03
C THR A 16 -5.69 12.71 -7.31
N HIS A 17 -6.34 11.83 -8.07
CA HIS A 17 -7.17 12.18 -9.21
C HIS A 17 -8.54 12.69 -8.72
N PRO A 18 -9.27 13.56 -9.48
CA PRO A 18 -10.64 13.95 -9.13
C PRO A 18 -11.60 12.78 -8.86
N ASP A 19 -11.40 11.64 -9.53
CA ASP A 19 -12.17 10.41 -9.31
C ASP A 19 -11.73 9.61 -8.07
N LYS A 20 -10.89 10.20 -7.22
CA LYS A 20 -10.34 9.63 -5.98
C LYS A 20 -9.37 8.47 -6.18
N GLU A 21 -8.93 8.24 -7.42
CA GLU A 21 -7.80 7.35 -7.68
C GLU A 21 -6.50 7.95 -7.12
N LEU A 22 -5.61 7.09 -6.66
CA LEU A 22 -4.24 7.49 -6.34
C LEU A 22 -3.37 7.12 -7.53
N ILE A 23 -2.74 8.12 -8.14
CA ILE A 23 -1.76 7.95 -9.20
C ILE A 23 -0.39 8.00 -8.55
N VAL A 24 0.24 6.84 -8.43
CA VAL A 24 1.55 6.65 -7.81
C VAL A 24 2.62 6.59 -8.89
N TYR A 25 3.73 7.26 -8.65
CA TYR A 25 4.93 7.25 -9.48
C TYR A 25 6.07 6.63 -8.68
N PRO A 26 6.35 5.32 -8.87
CA PRO A 26 7.48 4.64 -8.25
C PRO A 26 8.82 5.27 -8.64
N PRO A 27 9.88 5.11 -7.85
CA PRO A 27 11.21 5.45 -8.32
C PRO A 27 11.63 4.52 -9.49
N ASP A 28 12.59 4.96 -10.29
CA ASP A 28 13.24 4.10 -11.29
C ASP A 28 14.16 3.04 -10.63
N ASP A 29 14.77 2.19 -11.46
CA ASP A 29 15.67 1.12 -11.00
C ASP A 29 16.92 1.63 -10.28
N GLN A 30 17.25 2.93 -10.42
CA GLN A 30 18.36 3.58 -9.71
C GLN A 30 17.89 4.26 -8.41
N GLY A 31 16.59 4.21 -8.10
CA GLY A 31 16.00 4.87 -6.94
C GLY A 31 15.65 6.34 -7.15
N ASN A 32 15.75 6.86 -8.38
CA ASN A 32 15.43 8.25 -8.66
C ASN A 32 13.92 8.45 -8.85
N LEU A 33 13.41 9.57 -8.38
CA LEU A 33 12.04 9.99 -8.65
C LEU A 33 11.82 10.24 -10.15
N GLN A 34 10.68 9.81 -10.67
CA GLN A 34 10.35 9.87 -12.09
C GLN A 34 8.83 9.92 -12.30
N GLU A 35 8.37 10.34 -13.48
CA GLU A 35 6.93 10.39 -13.84
C GLU A 35 6.57 9.60 -15.12
N LYS A 36 7.53 8.85 -15.67
CA LYS A 36 7.40 8.03 -16.89
C LYS A 36 6.58 6.75 -16.69
N SER A 37 6.56 6.21 -15.47
CA SER A 37 5.78 5.03 -15.09
C SER A 37 4.88 5.33 -13.91
N ALA A 38 3.63 4.89 -13.99
CA ALA A 38 2.62 5.13 -12.96
C ALA A 38 1.85 3.85 -12.61
N ILE A 39 1.46 3.75 -11.34
CA ILE A 39 0.56 2.74 -10.80
C ILE A 39 -0.70 3.46 -10.36
N VAL A 40 -1.84 3.06 -10.93
CA VAL A 40 -3.15 3.56 -10.51
C VAL A 40 -3.70 2.66 -9.42
N ILE A 41 -4.11 3.26 -8.30
CA ILE A 41 -4.78 2.58 -7.20
C ILE A 41 -6.21 3.12 -7.10
N THR A 42 -7.15 2.32 -7.58
CA THR A 42 -8.56 2.68 -7.68
C THR A 42 -9.22 2.78 -6.30
N PRO A 43 -10.35 3.52 -6.17
CA PRO A 43 -11.13 3.54 -4.94
C PRO A 43 -11.55 2.14 -4.46
N PHE A 44 -11.82 1.21 -5.38
CA PHE A 44 -12.12 -0.18 -5.04
C PHE A 44 -10.97 -0.82 -4.25
N THR A 45 -9.74 -0.79 -4.79
CA THR A 45 -8.56 -1.35 -4.11
C THR A 45 -8.29 -0.66 -2.77
N GLN A 46 -8.45 0.67 -2.72
CA GLN A 46 -8.30 1.42 -1.47
C GLN A 46 -9.30 0.95 -0.41
N ASN A 47 -10.58 0.82 -0.77
CA ASN A 47 -11.64 0.37 0.14
C ASN A 47 -11.41 -1.06 0.60
N LEU A 48 -11.10 -1.95 -0.33
CA LEU A 48 -10.79 -3.35 -0.07
C LEU A 48 -9.66 -3.50 0.98
N VAL A 49 -8.58 -2.72 0.84
CA VAL A 49 -7.47 -2.70 1.83
C VAL A 49 -7.91 -2.09 3.16
N LYS A 50 -8.65 -0.97 3.13
CA LYS A 50 -9.17 -0.32 4.36
C LYS A 50 -10.08 -1.26 5.15
N GLU A 51 -10.97 -1.97 4.48
CA GLU A 51 -11.87 -2.96 5.08
C GLU A 51 -11.10 -4.16 5.62
N GLY A 52 -10.14 -4.69 4.86
CA GLY A 52 -9.24 -5.76 5.32
C GLY A 52 -8.50 -5.39 6.61
N ILE A 53 -8.00 -4.16 6.73
CA ILE A 53 -7.36 -3.65 7.94
C ILE A 53 -8.37 -3.54 9.11
N LYS A 54 -9.56 -2.97 8.85
CA LYS A 54 -10.60 -2.78 9.88
C LYS A 54 -11.12 -4.09 10.45
N LEU A 55 -11.48 -5.03 9.59
CA LEU A 55 -12.10 -6.31 9.96
C LEU A 55 -11.16 -7.16 10.81
N ASN A 56 -9.87 -7.17 10.47
CA ASN A 56 -8.89 -7.97 11.19
C ASN A 56 -8.32 -7.25 12.42
N GLY A 57 -8.37 -5.90 12.46
CA GLY A 57 -7.73 -5.05 13.46
C GLY A 57 -6.20 -5.03 13.37
N GLN A 58 -5.60 -6.19 13.08
CA GLN A 58 -4.19 -6.40 12.79
C GLN A 58 -4.05 -7.41 11.64
N ILE A 59 -3.31 -7.07 10.59
CA ILE A 59 -3.13 -7.93 9.43
C ILE A 59 -1.72 -7.81 8.85
N LEU A 60 -1.18 -8.92 8.31
CA LEU A 60 0.10 -8.89 7.60
C LEU A 60 -0.05 -8.12 6.28
N MET A 61 0.93 -7.27 5.96
CA MET A 61 1.00 -6.61 4.66
C MET A 61 1.09 -7.64 3.53
N GLY A 62 2.04 -8.57 3.61
CA GLY A 62 2.17 -9.66 2.63
C GLY A 62 2.41 -9.21 1.19
N ALA A 63 3.15 -8.12 0.94
CA ALA A 63 3.38 -7.57 -0.41
C ALA A 63 4.28 -8.42 -1.35
N SER A 64 4.42 -9.72 -1.05
CA SER A 64 5.08 -10.66 -1.97
C SER A 64 4.24 -10.79 -3.24
N ARG A 65 4.87 -10.60 -4.41
CA ARG A 65 4.23 -10.73 -5.71
C ARG A 65 3.81 -12.18 -5.99
N ASP A 66 4.70 -13.12 -5.73
CA ASP A 66 4.57 -14.49 -6.23
C ASP A 66 3.75 -15.39 -5.30
N ASN A 67 3.85 -15.19 -3.99
CA ASN A 67 3.13 -16.00 -3.01
C ASN A 67 2.90 -15.22 -1.71
N PRO A 68 1.90 -14.31 -1.67
CA PRO A 68 1.55 -13.61 -0.45
C PRO A 68 1.01 -14.60 0.59
N PRO A 69 1.36 -14.47 1.89
CA PRO A 69 0.82 -15.33 2.94
C PRO A 69 -0.70 -15.32 2.96
N LYS A 70 -1.33 -16.48 3.19
CA LYS A 70 -2.79 -16.55 3.42
C LYS A 70 -3.18 -15.60 4.55
N ASN A 71 -4.34 -14.98 4.45
CA ASN A 71 -4.85 -13.97 5.40
C ASN A 71 -3.99 -12.71 5.53
N SER A 72 -3.21 -12.36 4.50
CA SER A 72 -2.53 -11.07 4.39
C SER A 72 -3.27 -10.13 3.45
N LEU A 73 -2.98 -8.82 3.53
CA LEU A 73 -3.50 -7.84 2.57
C LEU A 73 -3.07 -8.19 1.14
N GLY A 74 -1.84 -8.67 0.95
CA GLY A 74 -1.36 -9.09 -0.36
C GLY A 74 -2.15 -10.26 -0.94
N PHE A 75 -2.58 -11.20 -0.10
CA PHE A 75 -3.46 -12.29 -0.53
C PHE A 75 -4.83 -11.75 -0.91
N LEU A 76 -5.42 -10.91 -0.05
CA LEU A 76 -6.74 -10.33 -0.25
C LEU A 76 -6.84 -9.50 -1.55
N ILE A 77 -5.86 -8.66 -1.86
CA ILE A 77 -5.92 -7.89 -3.12
C ILE A 77 -5.60 -8.75 -4.35
N ARG A 78 -4.84 -9.85 -4.19
CA ARG A 78 -4.54 -10.78 -5.27
C ARG A 78 -5.77 -11.59 -5.69
N GLU A 79 -6.65 -11.94 -4.76
CA GLU A 79 -7.92 -12.60 -5.08
C GLU A 79 -8.78 -11.74 -6.04
N GLU A 80 -8.68 -10.41 -5.90
CA GLU A 80 -9.31 -9.43 -6.79
C GLU A 80 -8.46 -9.06 -8.02
N LYS A 81 -7.48 -9.90 -8.36
CA LYS A 81 -6.56 -9.75 -9.50
C LYS A 81 -5.74 -8.46 -9.49
N GLN A 82 -5.56 -7.84 -8.31
CA GLN A 82 -4.72 -6.67 -8.13
C GLN A 82 -3.29 -7.06 -7.77
N SER A 83 -2.33 -6.18 -8.04
CA SER A 83 -0.92 -6.43 -7.76
C SER A 83 -0.60 -6.20 -6.28
N PRO A 84 -0.03 -7.19 -5.55
CA PRO A 84 0.49 -7.01 -4.18
C PRO A 84 1.44 -5.82 -4.02
N GLN A 85 2.11 -5.40 -5.10
CA GLN A 85 3.00 -4.25 -5.11
C GLN A 85 2.29 -2.93 -4.77
N GLN A 86 0.98 -2.79 -5.04
CA GLN A 86 0.22 -1.59 -4.70
C GLN A 86 0.29 -1.28 -3.19
N LEU A 87 0.42 -2.30 -2.34
CA LEU A 87 0.52 -2.14 -0.89
C LEU A 87 1.79 -1.40 -0.45
N SER A 88 2.88 -1.50 -1.22
CA SER A 88 4.12 -0.77 -0.92
C SER A 88 3.95 0.75 -0.93
N TYR A 89 2.92 1.24 -1.65
CA TYR A 89 2.64 2.66 -1.81
C TYR A 89 1.36 3.07 -1.08
N LEU A 90 0.30 2.25 -1.16
CA LEU A 90 -0.95 2.55 -0.50
C LEU A 90 -0.80 2.62 1.02
N LEU A 91 -0.09 1.67 1.64
CA LEU A 91 0.02 1.63 3.10
C LEU A 91 0.71 2.88 3.69
N PRO A 92 1.86 3.35 3.17
CA PRO A 92 2.41 4.64 3.58
C PRO A 92 1.43 5.80 3.49
N ILE A 93 0.63 5.88 2.41
CA ILE A 93 -0.38 6.94 2.24
C ILE A 93 -1.44 6.83 3.35
N LEU A 94 -1.96 5.63 3.60
CA LEU A 94 -2.96 5.42 4.66
C LEU A 94 -2.41 5.71 6.07
N ILE A 95 -1.13 5.46 6.30
CA ILE A 95 -0.46 5.77 7.56
C ILE A 95 -0.31 7.29 7.73
N ASP A 96 0.09 7.99 6.67
CA ASP A 96 0.20 9.46 6.64
C ASP A 96 -1.17 10.13 6.87
N GLU A 97 -2.24 9.57 6.27
CA GLU A 97 -3.63 9.95 6.52
C GLU A 97 -4.13 9.61 7.94
N GLY A 98 -3.34 8.91 8.75
CA GLY A 98 -3.69 8.53 10.12
C GLY A 98 -4.70 7.38 10.22
N PHE A 99 -4.99 6.67 9.14
CA PHE A 99 -5.95 5.57 9.11
C PHE A 99 -5.45 4.31 9.83
N CYS A 100 -4.15 4.01 9.70
CA CYS A 100 -3.52 2.85 10.31
C CYS A 100 -2.09 3.16 10.77
N THR A 101 -1.50 2.21 11.47
CA THR A 101 -0.07 2.21 11.84
C THR A 101 0.56 0.89 11.43
N PHE A 102 1.89 0.78 11.54
CA PHE A 102 2.58 -0.48 11.26
C PHE A 102 3.57 -0.83 12.37
N ALA A 103 3.86 -2.12 12.48
CA ALA A 103 4.94 -2.66 13.29
C ALA A 103 5.73 -3.68 12.47
N LYS A 104 7.02 -3.82 12.78
CA LYS A 104 7.85 -4.91 12.25
C LYS A 104 7.66 -6.16 13.10
N ALA A 105 7.47 -7.30 12.46
CA ALA A 105 7.49 -8.63 13.07
C ALA A 105 8.52 -9.48 12.32
N GLY A 106 9.77 -9.47 12.81
CA GLY A 106 10.90 -10.01 12.08
C GLY A 106 11.12 -9.26 10.75
N LYS A 107 11.06 -9.98 9.62
CA LYS A 107 11.16 -9.41 8.26
C LYS A 107 9.80 -8.93 7.70
N ALA A 108 8.69 -9.19 8.40
CA ALA A 108 7.36 -8.86 7.92
C ALA A 108 6.85 -7.53 8.49
N PHE A 109 5.95 -6.89 7.75
CA PHE A 109 5.19 -5.73 8.21
C PHE A 109 3.79 -6.14 8.61
N VAL A 110 3.41 -5.73 9.82
CA VAL A 110 2.07 -5.92 10.38
C VAL A 110 1.38 -4.57 10.42
N ILE A 111 0.23 -4.46 9.77
CA ILE A 111 -0.59 -3.26 9.71
C ILE A 111 -1.66 -3.34 10.78
N LYS A 112 -1.80 -2.26 11.56
CA LYS A 112 -2.72 -2.17 12.70
C LYS A 112 -3.71 -1.04 12.46
N TYR A 113 -5.00 -1.34 12.58
CA TYR A 113 -6.05 -0.34 12.49
C TYR A 113 -5.90 0.67 13.63
N LYS A 114 -5.94 1.97 13.32
CA LYS A 114 -6.00 3.01 14.35
C LYS A 114 -7.47 3.25 14.67
N ARG A 115 -7.94 2.74 15.81
CA ARG A 115 -9.26 3.09 16.33
C ARG A 115 -9.24 4.59 16.65
N SER A 116 -10.07 5.35 15.92
CA SER A 116 -10.34 6.76 16.20
C SER A 116 -11.25 6.87 17.42
#